data_AF-A0A934BK53-F1
#
_entry.id   AF-A0A934BK53-F1
#
_cell.length_a   1.000
_cell.length_b   1.000
_cell.length_c   1.000
_cell.angle_alpha   90.00
_cell.angle_beta   90.00
_cell.angle_gamma   90.00
#
_symmetry.space_group_name_H-M   'P 1'
#
loop_
_entity.id
_entity.type
_entity.pdbx_description
1 polymer ?
#
loop_
_entity_poly.entity_id
_entity_poly.type
_entity_poly.pdbx_seq_one_letter_code
_entity_poly.pdbx_strand_id
1 'polypeptide(L)'
;MASYLVVVHQEAARRGYCFDAEKIGPARFRGRIVETNGQLLYEWEHLQRKLAVRDPARFHTGRSVAVPEPHPLFRIVHGKVRAWEKVRVV
;
A
#
# COMPACT_ATOMS: atom_id res chain seq x y z
N MET A 1 7.92 -6.14 -12.95
CA MET A 1 7.48 -5.45 -11.71
C MET A 1 7.64 -3.92 -11.77
N ALA A 2 7.69 -3.30 -12.95
CA ALA A 2 7.76 -1.85 -13.07
C ALA A 2 6.41 -1.12 -12.87
N SER A 3 5.29 -1.73 -13.27
CA SER A 3 3.95 -1.12 -13.13
C SER A 3 3.59 -0.74 -11.69
N TYR A 4 4.16 -1.44 -10.70
CA TYR A 4 3.98 -1.12 -9.28
C TYR A 4 4.78 0.13 -8.91
N LEU A 5 6.05 0.17 -9.33
CA LEU A 5 6.97 1.25 -9.01
C LEU A 5 6.55 2.59 -9.63
N VAL A 6 5.85 2.60 -10.75
CA VAL A 6 5.30 3.83 -11.34
C VAL A 6 4.37 4.57 -10.37
N VAL A 7 3.44 3.86 -9.73
CA VAL A 7 2.50 4.50 -8.78
C VAL A 7 3.20 4.88 -7.47
N VAL A 8 4.15 4.06 -7.01
CA VAL A 8 5.01 4.40 -5.86
C VAL A 8 5.82 5.67 -6.13
N HIS A 9 6.37 5.81 -7.33
CA HIS A 9 7.12 7.00 -7.75
C HIS A 9 6.23 8.25 -7.77
N GLN A 10 5.03 8.15 -8.33
CA GLN A 10 4.04 9.25 -8.31
C GLN A 10 3.73 9.71 -6.88
N GLU A 11 3.46 8.76 -5.97
CA GLU A 11 3.19 9.07 -4.57
C GLU A 11 4.43 9.67 -3.87
N ALA A 12 5.62 9.19 -4.21
CA ALA A 12 6.86 9.73 -3.68
C ALA A 12 7.10 11.17 -4.14
N ALA A 13 6.91 11.46 -5.43
CA ALA A 13 7.00 12.81 -5.98
C ALA A 13 6.00 13.76 -5.30
N ARG A 14 4.76 13.31 -5.08
CA ARG A 14 3.73 14.08 -4.34
C ARG A 14 4.16 14.42 -2.91
N ARG A 15 4.98 13.56 -2.29
CA ARG A 15 5.55 13.77 -0.95
C ARG A 15 6.85 14.57 -0.95
N GLY A 16 7.32 15.02 -2.12
CA GLY A 16 8.56 15.79 -2.26
C GLY A 16 9.83 14.95 -2.34
N TYR A 17 9.74 13.64 -2.56
CA TYR A 17 10.92 12.81 -2.82
C TYR A 17 11.36 12.90 -4.28
N CYS A 18 12.67 12.88 -4.51
CA CYS A 18 13.29 12.96 -5.85
C CYS A 18 13.87 11.61 -6.28
N PHE A 19 13.03 10.56 -6.38
CA PHE A 19 13.48 9.28 -6.91
C PHE A 19 13.69 9.37 -8.42
N ASP A 20 14.78 8.75 -8.88
CA ASP A 20 15.14 8.65 -10.30
C ASP A 20 14.18 7.71 -11.04
N ALA A 21 13.38 8.29 -11.94
CA ALA A 21 12.38 7.58 -12.72
C ALA A 21 12.99 6.70 -13.82
N GLU A 22 14.21 6.99 -14.29
CA GLU A 22 14.87 6.24 -15.37
C GLU A 22 15.25 4.82 -14.93
N LYS A 23 15.36 4.61 -13.61
CA LYS A 23 15.55 3.28 -13.00
C LYS A 23 14.29 2.42 -13.04
N ILE A 24 13.14 2.98 -13.40
CA ILE A 24 11.88 2.25 -13.53
C ILE A 24 11.75 1.77 -14.98
N GLY A 25 11.92 0.46 -15.19
CA GLY A 25 11.76 -0.15 -16.50
C GLY A 25 10.34 -0.03 -17.08
N PRO A 26 10.10 -0.53 -18.30
CA PRO A 26 8.79 -0.42 -18.95
C PRO A 26 7.66 -1.13 -18.17
N ALA A 27 6.56 -0.41 -17.93
CA ALA A 27 5.36 -0.92 -17.26
C ALA A 27 4.50 -1.80 -18.19
N ARG A 28 4.95 -3.06 -18.41
CA ARG A 28 4.30 -4.00 -19.36
C ARG A 28 3.18 -4.84 -18.74
N PHE A 29 3.08 -4.90 -17.41
CA PHE A 29 2.04 -5.72 -16.76
C PHE A 29 0.69 -5.01 -16.83
N ARG A 30 -0.29 -5.70 -17.43
CA ARG A 30 -1.68 -5.23 -17.62
C ARG A 30 -2.71 -5.97 -16.77
N GLY A 31 -2.29 -6.97 -16.01
CA GLY A 31 -3.16 -7.77 -15.16
C GLY A 31 -3.49 -7.08 -13.83
N ARG A 32 -4.29 -7.77 -13.01
CA ARG A 32 -4.49 -7.44 -11.59
C ARG A 32 -4.10 -8.62 -10.71
N ILE A 33 -3.49 -8.32 -9.58
CA ILE A 33 -3.11 -9.26 -8.53
C ILE A 33 -4.29 -9.38 -7.58
N VAL A 34 -4.76 -10.59 -7.33
CA VAL A 34 -5.86 -10.81 -6.40
C VAL A 34 -5.35 -10.65 -4.98
N GLU A 35 -6.01 -9.80 -4.20
CA GLU A 35 -5.78 -9.76 -2.75
C GLU A 35 -7.09 -9.71 -1.97
N THR A 36 -7.05 -10.04 -0.69
CA THR A 36 -8.24 -10.12 0.16
C THR A 36 -8.50 -8.78 0.85
N ASN A 37 -9.77 -8.49 1.14
CA ASN A 37 -10.14 -7.36 1.99
C ASN A 37 -9.56 -7.52 3.41
N GLY A 38 -9.49 -8.75 3.94
CA GLY A 38 -8.84 -9.03 5.22
C GLY A 38 -7.38 -8.62 5.24
N GLN A 39 -6.60 -9.00 4.22
CA GLN A 39 -5.20 -8.58 4.12
C GLN A 39 -5.06 -7.07 3.94
N LEU A 40 -5.91 -6.44 3.12
CA LEU A 40 -5.86 -4.99 2.90
C LEU A 40 -6.06 -4.21 4.21
N LEU A 41 -7.06 -4.60 5.01
CA LEU A 41 -7.34 -3.96 6.29
C LEU A 41 -6.24 -4.24 7.31
N TYR A 42 -5.66 -5.45 7.29
CA TYR A 42 -4.53 -5.79 8.15
C TYR A 42 -3.30 -4.91 7.87
N GLU A 43 -2.92 -4.76 6.60
CA GLU A 43 -1.83 -3.88 6.19
C GLU A 43 -2.11 -2.41 6.49
N TRP A 44 -3.37 -1.98 6.38
CA TRP A 44 -3.80 -0.64 6.75
C TRP A 44 -3.57 -0.34 8.23
N GLU A 45 -4.03 -1.25 9.09
CA GLU A 45 -3.83 -1.12 10.53
C GLU A 45 -2.34 -1.10 10.87
N HIS A 46 -1.56 -1.96 10.23
CA HIS A 46 -0.10 -2.00 10.36
C HIS A 46 0.57 -0.68 9.95
N LEU A 47 0.15 -0.08 8.85
CA LEU A 47 0.63 1.23 8.42
C LEU A 47 0.26 2.31 9.44
N GLN A 48 -0.99 2.33 9.91
CA GLN A 48 -1.48 3.29 10.89
C GLN A 48 -0.69 3.23 12.20
N ARG A 49 -0.41 2.02 12.72
CA ARG A 49 0.45 1.82 13.91
C ARG A 49 1.86 2.39 13.69
N LYS A 50 2.44 2.20 12.50
CA LYS A 50 3.77 2.75 12.17
C LYS A 50 3.75 4.28 12.06
N LEU A 51 2.72 4.84 11.42
CA LEU A 51 2.57 6.28 11.24
C LEU A 51 2.34 6.99 12.58
N ALA A 52 1.56 6.42 13.49
CA ALA A 52 1.33 7.00 14.82
C ALA A 52 2.63 7.31 15.58
N VAL A 53 3.68 6.51 15.36
CA VAL A 53 5.00 6.70 15.97
C VAL A 53 5.93 7.55 15.11
N ARG A 54 5.97 7.29 13.79
CA ARG A 54 7.00 7.84 12.89
C ARG A 54 6.59 9.12 12.16
N ASP A 55 5.30 9.35 11.99
CA ASP A 55 4.74 10.53 11.32
C ASP A 55 3.32 10.80 11.83
N PRO A 56 3.19 11.39 13.04
CA PRO A 56 1.89 11.62 13.68
C PRO A 56 0.96 12.50 12.86
N ALA A 57 1.50 13.47 12.11
CA ALA A 57 0.71 14.34 11.25
C ALA A 57 -0.04 13.53 10.19
N ARG A 58 0.65 12.61 9.50
CA ARG A 58 -0.01 11.71 8.53
C ARG A 58 -0.99 10.77 9.20
N PHE A 59 -0.66 10.22 10.36
CA PHE A 59 -1.59 9.38 11.10
C PHE A 59 -2.91 10.12 11.39
N HIS A 60 -2.85 11.38 11.84
CA HIS A 60 -4.04 12.19 12.09
C HIS A 60 -4.87 12.44 10.83
N THR A 61 -4.23 12.68 9.69
CA THR A 61 -4.95 12.87 8.41
C THR A 61 -5.61 11.57 7.90
N GLY A 62 -4.99 10.42 8.16
CA GLY A 62 -5.43 9.13 7.63
C GLY A 62 -6.36 8.34 8.55
N ARG A 63 -6.40 8.62 9.85
CA ARG A 63 -7.11 7.78 10.85
C ARG A 63 -8.62 7.67 10.66
N SER A 64 -9.25 8.60 9.94
CA SER A 64 -10.68 8.54 9.64
C SER A 64 -11.01 7.58 8.48
N VAL A 65 -10.01 7.15 7.70
CA VAL A 65 -10.21 6.23 6.58
C VAL A 65 -10.38 4.81 7.11
N ALA A 66 -11.63 4.32 7.05
CA ALA A 66 -11.97 2.98 7.50
C ALA A 66 -11.50 1.88 6.52
N VAL A 67 -11.57 2.15 5.22
CA VAL A 67 -11.14 1.23 4.16
C VAL A 67 -10.27 2.01 3.18
N PRO A 68 -8.97 1.69 3.05
CA PRO A 68 -8.10 2.40 2.13
C PRO A 68 -8.34 1.94 0.68
N GLU A 69 -8.03 2.83 -0.25
CA GLU A 69 -7.95 2.46 -1.66
C GLU A 69 -6.68 1.61 -1.89
N PRO A 70 -6.81 0.42 -2.50
CA PRO A 70 -5.64 -0.39 -2.82
C PRO A 70 -4.89 0.20 -4.02
N HIS A 71 -3.62 -0.16 -4.17
CA HIS A 71 -2.89 0.16 -5.41
C HIS A 71 -3.66 -0.39 -6.63
N PRO A 72 -3.74 0.33 -7.76
CA PRO A 72 -4.45 -0.10 -8.98
C PRO A 72 -4.12 -1.49 -9.54
N LEU A 73 -2.97 -2.06 -9.16
CA LEU A 73 -2.58 -3.41 -9.55
C LEU A 73 -3.31 -4.48 -8.76
N PHE A 74 -3.95 -4.15 -7.64
CA PHE A 74 -4.70 -5.12 -6.86
C PHE A 74 -6.18 -5.13 -7.24
N ARG A 75 -6.74 -6.32 -7.32
CA ARG A 75 -8.18 -6.56 -7.32
C ARG A 75 -8.55 -7.19 -5.99
N ILE A 76 -9.29 -6.44 -5.17
CA ILE A 76 -9.70 -6.91 -3.86
C ILE A 76 -10.91 -7.84 -3.97
N VAL A 77 -10.82 -8.99 -3.31
CA VAL A 77 -11.90 -9.96 -3.17
C VAL A 77 -12.20 -10.18 -1.68
N HIS A 78 -13.38 -10.69 -1.37
CA HIS A 78 -13.70 -11.06 0.00
C HIS A 78 -12.79 -12.22 0.47
N GLY A 79 -12.21 -12.11 1.67
CA GLY A 79 -11.37 -13.15 2.25
C GLY A 79 -10.67 -12.72 3.54
N LYS A 80 -10.15 -13.70 4.28
CA LYS A 80 -9.35 -13.47 5.49
C LYS A 80 -7.93 -13.02 5.13
N VAL A 81 -7.20 -12.52 6.13
CA VAL A 81 -5.74 -12.29 6.06
C VAL A 81 -5.04 -13.54 5.48
N ARG A 82 -4.02 -13.34 4.65
CA ARG A 82 -3.32 -14.45 4.00
C ARG A 82 -2.64 -15.35 5.01
N ALA A 83 -2.66 -16.65 4.75
CA ALA A 83 -2.10 -17.65 5.67
C ALA A 83 -0.58 -17.53 5.89
N TRP A 84 0.14 -16.88 4.97
CA TRP A 84 1.57 -16.61 5.09
C TRP A 84 1.88 -15.35 5.92
N GLU A 85 0.85 -14.55 6.24
CA GLU A 85 1.03 -13.33 7.02
C GLU A 85 1.46 -13.66 8.44
N LYS A 86 2.54 -13.02 8.90
CA LYS A 86 3.03 -13.23 10.25
C LYS A 86 2.28 -12.31 11.20
N VAL A 87 1.10 -12.77 11.60
CA VAL A 87 0.26 -12.04 12.54
C VAL A 87 0.96 -11.96 13.88
N ARG A 88 1.44 -10.77 14.23
CA ARG A 88 1.88 -10.48 15.61
C ARG A 88 0.65 -10.51 16.50
N VAL A 89 0.49 -11.59 17.23
CA VAL A 89 -0.39 -11.64 18.39
C VAL A 89 0.22 -10.70 19.42
N VAL A 90 -0.49 -9.62 19.73
CA VAL A 90 -0.16 -8.71 20.84
C VAL A 90 -0.64 -9.35 22.13
#